data_AF-A0A392SKT7-F1
#
_entry.id   AF-A0A392SKT7-F1
#
_cell.length_a   1.000
_cell.length_b   1.000
_cell.length_c   1.000
_cell.angle_alpha   90.00
_cell.angle_beta   90.00
_cell.angle_gamma   90.00
#
_symmetry.space_group_name_H-M   'P 1'
#
loop_
_entity.id
_entity.type
_entity.pdbx_description
1 polymer ?
#
loop_
_entity_poly.entity_id
_entity_poly.type
_entity_poly.pdbx_seq_one_letter_code
_entity_poly.pdbx_strand_id
1 'polypeptide(L)' 'MKNKEAAYQAWLGYYNSNKKVGKDKYRLVELANEFSRCMGLDTPPAIPKLVLGKMGLKNVPGLRSK' A
#
# COMPACT_ATOMS: atom_id res chain seq x y z
N MET A 1 7.92 7.51 13.29
CA MET A 1 7.78 6.53 12.18
C MET A 1 6.36 5.94 12.08
N LYS A 2 5.75 5.45 13.18
CA LYS A 2 4.40 4.84 13.19
C LYS A 2 3.30 5.63 12.44
N ASN A 3 3.27 6.95 12.53
CA ASN A 3 2.21 7.76 11.88
C ASN A 3 2.26 7.68 10.35
N LYS A 4 3.48 7.64 9.77
CA LYS A 4 3.65 7.56 8.31
C LYS A 4 3.29 6.16 7.80
N GLU A 5 3.61 5.11 8.57
CA GLU A 5 3.21 3.73 8.26
C GLU A 5 1.69 3.55 8.31
N ALA A 6 1.04 4.11 9.34
CA ALA A 6 -0.41 4.11 9.46
C ALA A 6 -1.07 4.90 8.31
N ALA A 7 -0.51 6.05 7.94
CA ALA A 7 -0.99 6.83 6.79
C ALA A 7 -0.87 6.04 5.47
N TYR A 8 0.24 5.33 5.24
CA TYR A 8 0.42 4.46 4.08
C TYR A 8 -0.62 3.33 4.04
N GLN A 9 -0.84 2.65 5.17
CA GLN A 9 -1.85 1.58 5.25
C GLN A 9 -3.27 2.12 5.04
N ALA A 10 -3.60 3.28 5.60
CA ALA A 10 -4.89 3.94 5.40
C ALA A 10 -5.10 4.34 3.94
N TRP A 11 -4.07 4.91 3.30
CA TRP A 11 -4.09 5.27 1.87
C TRP A 11 -4.36 4.05 1.01
N LEU A 12 -3.61 2.95 1.23
CA LEU A 12 -3.81 1.69 0.52
C LEU A 12 -5.22 1.14 0.77
N GLY A 13 -5.71 1.13 2.00
CA GLY A 13 -7.05 0.67 2.33
C GLY A 13 -8.14 1.44 1.59
N TYR A 14 -8.03 2.77 1.59
CA TYR A 14 -8.99 3.67 0.95
C TYR A 14 -9.02 3.47 -0.56
N TYR A 15 -7.86 3.59 -1.24
CA TYR A 15 -7.81 3.51 -2.71
C TYR A 15 -7.99 2.10 -3.24
N ASN A 16 -7.69 1.07 -2.46
CA ASN A 16 -7.99 -0.31 -2.82
C ASN A 16 -9.50 -0.58 -2.90
N SER A 17 -10.31 0.13 -2.11
CA SER A 17 -11.77 0.08 -2.15
C SER A 17 -12.38 0.95 -3.26
N ASN A 18 -11.60 1.89 -3.80
CA ASN A 18 -12.05 2.79 -4.86
C ASN A 18 -12.09 2.06 -6.22
N LYS A 19 -13.25 2.02 -6.88
CA LYS A 19 -13.44 1.30 -8.15
C LYS A 19 -12.60 1.80 -9.32
N LYS A 20 -12.12 3.06 -9.30
CA LYS A 20 -11.28 3.62 -10.36
C LYS A 20 -9.80 3.22 -10.20
N VAL A 21 -9.27 3.31 -8.98
CA VAL A 21 -7.85 3.07 -8.70
C VAL A 21 -7.61 1.62 -8.29
N GLY A 22 -8.43 1.07 -7.40
CA GLY A 22 -8.32 -0.30 -6.91
C GLY A 22 -8.67 -1.40 -7.91
N LYS A 23 -9.13 -1.06 -9.13
CA LYS A 23 -9.32 -2.07 -10.20
C LYS A 23 -7.98 -2.57 -10.73
N ASP A 24 -7.01 -1.68 -10.88
CA ASP A 24 -5.64 -2.02 -11.24
C ASP A 24 -4.77 -2.07 -9.98
N LYS A 25 -4.53 -3.28 -9.48
CA LYS A 25 -3.75 -3.48 -8.25
C LYS A 25 -2.28 -3.09 -8.43
N TYR A 26 -1.72 -3.21 -9.64
CA TYR A 26 -0.34 -2.82 -9.91
C TYR A 26 -0.20 -1.30 -9.84
N ARG A 27 -1.09 -0.58 -10.51
CA ARG A 27 -1.11 0.89 -10.47
C ARG A 27 -1.40 1.42 -9.08
N LEU A 28 -2.29 0.77 -8.33
CA LEU A 28 -2.55 1.11 -6.93
C LEU A 28 -1.26 1.02 -6.08
N VAL A 29 -0.48 -0.05 -6.22
CA VAL A 29 0.76 -0.24 -5.46
C VAL A 29 1.85 0.75 -5.88
N GLU A 30 1.96 1.04 -7.17
CA GLU A 30 2.88 2.06 -7.68
C GLU A 30 2.60 3.44 -7.06
N LEU A 31 1.34 3.86 -7.06
CA LEU A 31 0.89 5.11 -6.47
C LEU A 31 1.09 5.13 -4.93
N ALA A 32 0.86 4.00 -4.26
CA ALA A 32 1.14 3.88 -2.83
C ALA A 32 2.63 4.13 -2.55
N ASN A 33 3.51 3.53 -3.35
CA ASN A 33 4.96 3.67 -3.19
C ASN A 33 5.45 5.08 -3.53
N GLU A 34 4.82 5.75 -4.49
CA GLU A 34 5.06 7.18 -4.72
C GLU A 34 4.63 8.01 -3.51
N PHE A 35 3.45 7.73 -2.95
CA PHE A 35 2.97 8.38 -1.73
C PHE A 35 3.91 8.16 -0.54
N SER A 36 4.47 6.95 -0.36
CA SER A 36 5.46 6.72 0.70
C SER A 36 6.72 7.56 0.51
N ARG A 37 7.21 7.69 -0.73
CA ARG A 37 8.37 8.56 -1.04
C ARG A 37 8.08 10.02 -0.73
N CYS A 38 6.90 10.53 -1.09
CA CYS A 38 6.49 11.90 -0.77
C CYS A 38 6.41 12.16 0.74
N MET A 39 6.09 11.13 1.54
CA MET A 39 6.14 11.20 3.01
C MET A 39 7.56 11.11 3.59
N GLY A 40 8.60 11.00 2.77
CA GLY A 40 9.98 10.81 3.21
C GLY A 40 10.23 9.41 3.80
N LEU A 41 9.58 8.40 3.24
CA LEU A 41 9.88 6.99 3.49
C LEU A 41 10.59 6.43 2.25
N ASP A 42 11.92 6.33 2.31
CA ASP A 42 12.72 5.79 1.20
C ASP A 42 12.36 4.34 0.89
N THR A 43 12.02 3.58 1.93
CA THR A 43 11.51 2.23 1.81
C THR A 43 10.03 2.18 2.19
N PRO A 44 9.16 1.58 1.36
CA PRO A 44 7.75 1.36 1.72
C PRO A 44 7.63 0.61 3.05
N PRO A 45 6.66 0.99 3.92
CA PRO A 45 6.36 0.27 5.15
C PRO A 45 6.02 -1.20 4.90
N ALA A 46 6.49 -2.09 5.77
CA ALA A 46 6.11 -3.50 5.69
C ALA A 46 4.68 -3.71 6.21
N ILE A 47 3.84 -4.38 5.41
CA ILE A 47 2.46 -4.70 5.76
C ILE A 47 2.37 -6.18 6.16
N PRO A 48 1.62 -6.55 7.23
CA PRO A 48 1.41 -7.94 7.58
C PRO A 48 0.79 -8.74 6.43
N LYS A 49 1.32 -9.95 6.15
CA LYS A 49 0.78 -10.83 5.09
C LYS A 49 -0.73 -11.09 5.20
N LEU A 50 -1.26 -11.18 6.42
CA LEU A 50 -2.70 -11.32 6.67
C LEU A 50 -3.51 -10.11 6.16
N VAL A 51 -3.00 -8.89 6.35
CA VAL A 51 -3.65 -7.67 5.88
C VAL A 51 -3.60 -7.60 4.37
N LEU A 52 -2.46 -7.90 3.75
CA LEU A 52 -2.34 -8.00 2.29
C LEU A 52 -3.32 -9.03 1.69
N GLY A 53 -3.49 -10.17 2.37
CA GLY A 53 -4.48 -11.18 2.00
C GLY A 53 -5.90 -10.63 2.04
N LYS A 54 -6.30 -9.99 3.15
CA LYS A 54 -7.62 -9.35 3.29
C LYS A 54 -7.86 -8.23 2.27
N MET A 55 -6.79 -7.56 1.82
CA MET A 55 -6.86 -6.50 0.82
C MET A 55 -6.84 -7.03 -0.63
N GLY A 56 -6.62 -8.33 -0.86
CA GLY A 56 -6.45 -8.87 -2.21
C GLY A 56 -5.19 -8.36 -2.91
N LEU A 57 -4.18 -7.95 -2.14
CA LEU A 57 -2.88 -7.46 -2.63
C LEU A 57 -1.77 -8.50 -2.47
N LYS A 58 -2.14 -9.74 -2.11
CA LYS A 58 -1.22 -10.86 -2.02
C LYS A 58 -0.63 -11.13 -3.41
N ASN A 59 0.70 -11.19 -3.49
CA ASN A 59 1.49 -11.39 -4.72
C ASN A 59 1.57 -10.18 -5.67
N VAL A 60 1.08 -8.99 -5.30
CA VAL A 60 1.32 -7.78 -6.10
C VAL A 60 2.76 -7.30 -5.84
N PRO A 61 3.61 -7.16 -6.88
CA PRO A 61 4.99 -6.71 -6.71
C PRO A 61 5.02 -5.25 -6.23
N GLY A 62 6.08 -4.90 -5.49
CA GLY A 62 6.26 -3.54 -4.96
C GLY A 62 5.75 -3.32 -3.53
N LEU A 63 5.07 -4.30 -2.92
CA LEU A 63 4.72 -4.25 -1.50
C LEU A 63 5.71 -5.08 -0.66
N ARG A 64 6.16 -4.50 0.46
CA ARG A 64 6.94 -5.24 1.46
C ARG A 64 5.99 -5.94 2.43
N SER A 65 6.26 -7.21 2.70
CA SER A 65 5.52 -7.98 3.71
C SER A 65 6.41 -8.28 4.91
N LYS A 66 5.84 -8.22 6.12
CA LYS A 66 6.43 -8.79 7.34
C LYS A 66 5.72 -10.08 7.72
#